data_AF-A0A842XLM7-F1
#
_entry.id   AF-A0A842XLM7-F1
#
_cell.length_a   1.000
_cell.length_b   1.000
_cell.length_c   1.000
_cell.angle_alpha   90.00
_cell.angle_beta   90.00
_cell.angle_gamma   90.00
#
_symmetry.space_group_name_H-M   'P 1'
#
loop_
_entity.id
_entity.type
_entity.pdbx_description
1 polymer ?
#
loop_
_entity_poly.entity_id
_entity_poly.type
_entity_poly.pdbx_seq_one_letter_code
_entity_poly.pdbx_strand_id
1 'polypeptide(L)'
;EHTFDGSGSSDDVLVTNYTWTFTYDELEKVLWGVSPSFVFDAAGVYIVTLTVSDGESLSDTDTVTITVEEVVVENIAPVADAGADQTKVAGATVVFDGSGSSDSDGTIVSYAWNFTYDGEEKTMSGVAPSFVFETAGTYIVTLTVTDSDGDTDTDTVKIIVEAEDDVTDDDEKTFIEQYGLPIGVLAALAIVALLAIMLMKKGKGGKSSGVNDSDVDGIALEEPAPPEDQNL
;
A
#
# COMPACT_ATOMS: atom_id res chain seq x y z
N GLU A 1 -38.12 11.72 -14.18
CA GLU A 1 -39.49 11.80 -14.73
C GLU A 1 -40.28 12.81 -13.91
N HIS A 2 -41.06 13.67 -14.57
CA HIS A 2 -41.96 14.63 -13.94
C HIS A 2 -43.35 14.49 -14.59
N THR A 3 -44.39 14.39 -13.79
CA THR A 3 -45.79 14.32 -14.25
C THR A 3 -46.42 15.69 -14.14
N PHE A 4 -46.96 16.18 -15.25
CA PHE A 4 -47.70 17.43 -15.33
C PHE A 4 -49.18 17.17 -15.03
N ASP A 5 -49.91 18.19 -14.60
CA ASP A 5 -51.35 18.07 -14.36
C ASP A 5 -52.11 19.33 -14.81
N GLY A 6 -52.97 19.16 -15.81
CA GLY A 6 -53.87 20.18 -16.32
C GLY A 6 -55.30 20.01 -15.80
N SER A 7 -55.57 19.05 -14.91
CA SER A 7 -56.93 18.73 -14.45
C SER A 7 -57.66 19.90 -13.76
N GLY A 8 -56.92 20.93 -13.34
CA GLY A 8 -57.46 22.18 -12.80
C GLY A 8 -57.95 23.20 -13.83
N SER A 9 -57.71 23.00 -15.14
CA SER A 9 -58.22 23.89 -16.19
C SER A 9 -59.74 23.83 -16.27
N SER A 10 -60.39 24.99 -16.39
CA SER A 10 -61.84 25.11 -16.38
C SER A 10 -62.32 26.14 -17.40
N ASP A 11 -63.49 25.88 -17.99
CA ASP A 11 -64.18 26.76 -18.94
C ASP A 11 -65.70 26.67 -18.66
N ASP A 12 -66.53 27.55 -19.24
CA ASP A 12 -68.00 27.43 -19.10
C ASP A 12 -68.62 26.39 -20.05
N VAL A 13 -67.87 26.00 -21.09
CA VAL A 13 -68.01 24.76 -21.86
C VAL A 13 -67.03 23.70 -21.29
N LEU A 14 -67.18 22.44 -21.68
CA LEU A 14 -66.22 21.39 -21.29
C LEU A 14 -64.89 21.57 -22.03
N VAL A 15 -63.78 21.71 -21.30
CA VAL A 15 -62.43 21.57 -21.84
C VAL A 15 -62.26 20.16 -22.41
N THR A 16 -61.98 20.03 -23.71
CA THR A 16 -61.90 18.74 -24.42
C THR A 16 -60.48 18.35 -24.82
N ASN A 17 -59.54 19.30 -24.87
CA ASN A 17 -58.17 19.07 -25.32
C ASN A 17 -57.13 19.67 -24.38
N TYR A 18 -55.99 19.00 -24.28
CA TYR A 18 -54.84 19.34 -23.46
C TYR A 18 -53.58 19.01 -24.25
N THR A 19 -52.83 20.05 -24.63
CA THR A 19 -51.57 19.96 -25.36
C THR A 19 -50.47 20.58 -24.51
N TRP A 20 -49.35 19.89 -24.35
CA TRP A 20 -48.20 20.37 -23.59
C TRP A 20 -47.01 20.52 -24.53
N THR A 21 -46.58 21.76 -24.77
CA THR A 21 -45.40 22.08 -25.59
C THR A 21 -44.23 22.39 -24.68
N PHE A 22 -43.18 21.58 -24.79
CA PHE A 22 -41.91 21.73 -24.08
C PHE A 22 -40.90 22.33 -25.06
N THR A 23 -40.31 23.47 -24.72
CA THR A 23 -39.26 24.13 -25.50
C THR A 23 -37.95 24.14 -24.71
N TYR A 24 -36.88 23.66 -25.33
CA TYR A 24 -35.53 23.63 -24.77
C TYR A 24 -34.50 23.72 -25.90
N ASP A 25 -33.55 24.64 -25.81
CA ASP A 25 -32.47 24.86 -26.80
C ASP A 25 -32.99 24.88 -28.26
N GLU A 26 -34.02 25.69 -28.52
CA GLU A 26 -34.76 25.81 -29.79
C GLU A 26 -35.47 24.52 -30.28
N LEU A 27 -35.35 23.40 -29.57
CA LEU A 27 -36.09 22.17 -29.84
C LEU A 27 -37.45 22.18 -29.15
N GLU A 28 -38.46 21.64 -29.84
CA GLU A 28 -39.82 21.49 -29.31
C GLU A 28 -40.22 20.02 -29.18
N LYS A 29 -40.90 19.70 -28.09
CA LYS A 29 -41.55 18.41 -27.85
C LYS A 29 -42.99 18.64 -27.44
N VAL A 30 -43.93 17.98 -28.12
CA VAL A 30 -45.37 18.05 -27.80
C VAL A 30 -45.84 16.74 -27.17
N LEU A 31 -46.58 16.85 -26.07
CA LEU A 31 -47.33 15.77 -25.41
C LEU A 31 -48.82 16.11 -25.32
N TRP A 32 -49.66 15.11 -25.08
CA TRP A 32 -51.13 15.22 -25.10
C TRP A 32 -51.75 14.60 -23.87
N GLY A 33 -52.93 15.10 -23.49
CA GLY A 33 -53.74 14.58 -22.39
C GLY A 33 -53.61 15.40 -21.10
N VAL A 34 -54.49 15.10 -20.15
CA VAL A 34 -54.65 15.88 -18.92
C VAL A 34 -53.38 15.87 -18.06
N SER A 35 -52.70 14.72 -17.96
CA SER A 35 -51.57 14.55 -17.04
C SER A 35 -50.44 13.70 -17.67
N PRO A 36 -49.66 14.24 -18.62
CA PRO A 36 -48.55 13.51 -19.23
C PRO A 36 -47.30 13.51 -18.33
N SER A 37 -46.47 12.48 -18.49
CA SER A 37 -45.11 12.45 -17.94
C SER A 37 -44.08 12.86 -18.99
N PHE A 38 -43.04 13.59 -18.55
CA PHE A 38 -41.85 13.91 -19.33
C PHE A 38 -40.57 13.56 -18.55
N VAL A 39 -39.49 13.27 -19.27
CA VAL A 39 -38.15 13.07 -18.70
C VAL A 39 -37.25 14.15 -19.29
N PHE A 40 -36.56 14.87 -18.41
CA PHE A 40 -35.59 15.88 -18.79
C PHE A 40 -34.22 15.20 -18.92
N ASP A 41 -33.76 15.01 -20.15
CA ASP A 41 -32.52 14.27 -20.45
C ASP A 41 -31.27 15.18 -20.49
N ALA A 42 -31.44 16.50 -20.34
CA ALA A 42 -30.36 17.49 -20.31
C ALA A 42 -30.62 18.56 -19.24
N ALA A 43 -29.54 19.17 -18.76
CA ALA A 43 -29.60 20.32 -17.85
C ALA A 43 -29.88 21.62 -18.63
N GLY A 44 -30.59 22.56 -18.01
CA GLY A 44 -30.91 23.88 -18.55
C GLY A 44 -32.33 24.31 -18.22
N VAL A 45 -32.86 25.26 -18.98
CA VAL A 45 -34.16 25.88 -18.74
C VAL A 45 -35.16 25.42 -19.78
N TYR A 46 -36.19 24.71 -19.34
CA TYR A 46 -37.32 24.26 -20.15
C TYR A 46 -38.50 25.22 -19.95
N ILE A 47 -39.06 25.70 -21.05
CA ILE A 47 -40.35 26.41 -21.03
C ILE A 47 -41.41 25.37 -21.37
N VAL A 48 -42.40 25.19 -20.49
CA VAL A 48 -43.50 24.24 -20.70
C VAL A 48 -44.81 25.01 -20.77
N THR A 49 -45.43 25.03 -21.95
CA THR A 49 -46.72 25.69 -22.20
C THR A 49 -47.82 24.65 -22.28
N LEU A 50 -48.78 24.73 -21.37
CA LEU A 50 -50.08 24.07 -21.50
C LEU A 50 -50.96 24.91 -22.44
N THR A 51 -51.51 24.29 -23.46
CA THR A 51 -52.62 24.81 -24.27
C THR A 51 -53.84 23.93 -24.04
N VAL A 52 -54.93 24.53 -23.57
CA VAL A 52 -56.24 23.86 -23.44
C VAL A 52 -57.21 24.38 -24.49
N SER A 53 -58.15 23.53 -24.91
CA SER A 53 -59.27 23.98 -25.77
C SER A 53 -60.58 23.31 -25.41
N ASP A 54 -61.67 24.04 -25.63
CA ASP A 54 -63.05 23.60 -25.41
C ASP A 54 -63.61 22.79 -26.60
N GLY A 55 -64.94 22.64 -26.67
CA GLY A 55 -65.64 22.04 -27.81
C GLY A 55 -65.96 23.02 -28.95
N GLU A 56 -65.82 24.33 -28.73
CA GLU A 56 -66.06 25.38 -29.74
C GLU A 56 -64.76 25.81 -30.46
N SER A 57 -63.63 25.18 -30.12
CA SER A 57 -62.27 25.47 -30.61
C SER A 57 -61.71 26.82 -30.13
N LEU A 58 -62.21 27.32 -29.00
CA LEU A 58 -61.57 28.37 -28.22
C LEU A 58 -60.43 27.75 -27.41
N SER A 59 -59.34 28.51 -27.21
CA SER A 59 -58.14 28.02 -26.54
C SER A 59 -57.51 29.08 -25.65
N ASP A 60 -56.97 28.65 -24.52
CA ASP A 60 -56.14 29.47 -23.63
C ASP A 60 -54.84 28.73 -23.29
N THR A 61 -53.85 29.47 -22.79
CA THR A 61 -52.50 28.96 -22.51
C THR A 61 -51.96 29.40 -21.16
N ASP A 62 -51.34 28.47 -20.44
CA ASP A 62 -50.52 28.77 -19.25
C ASP A 62 -49.08 28.26 -19.45
N THR A 63 -48.10 28.87 -18.80
CA THR A 63 -46.68 28.55 -18.98
C THR A 63 -45.93 28.46 -17.67
N VAL A 64 -45.21 27.35 -17.49
CA VAL A 64 -44.29 27.12 -16.37
C VAL A 64 -42.86 26.97 -16.87
N THR A 65 -41.91 27.57 -16.16
CA THR A 65 -40.48 27.41 -16.39
C THR A 65 -39.93 26.35 -15.44
N ILE A 66 -39.27 25.33 -15.99
CA ILE A 66 -38.59 24.28 -15.23
C ILE A 66 -37.08 24.42 -15.44
N THR A 67 -36.34 24.67 -14.37
CA THR A 67 -34.87 24.63 -14.37
C THR A 67 -34.42 23.23 -13.96
N VAL A 68 -33.59 22.61 -14.79
CA VAL A 68 -32.93 21.33 -14.52
C VAL A 68 -31.45 21.64 -14.35
N GLU A 69 -30.91 21.40 -13.16
CA GLU A 69 -29.51 21.72 -12.87
C GLU A 69 -28.59 20.55 -13.26
N GLU A 70 -27.40 20.87 -13.78
CA GLU A 70 -26.36 19.88 -14.01
C GLU A 70 -25.71 19.52 -12.69
N VAL A 71 -25.75 18.24 -12.32
CA VAL A 71 -25.03 17.75 -11.14
C VAL A 71 -23.59 17.47 -11.54
N VAL A 72 -22.74 18.49 -11.42
CA VAL A 72 -21.29 18.30 -11.44
C VAL A 72 -20.85 17.68 -10.12
N VAL A 73 -20.11 16.58 -10.20
CA VAL A 73 -19.39 16.01 -9.06
C VAL A 73 -17.95 16.51 -9.19
N GLU A 74 -17.47 17.28 -8.23
CA GLU A 74 -16.06 17.71 -8.23
C GLU A 74 -15.17 16.51 -7.88
N ASN A 75 -14.11 16.30 -8.67
CA ASN A 75 -13.10 15.28 -8.42
C ASN A 75 -12.35 15.56 -7.10
N ILE A 76 -12.09 14.52 -6.31
CA ILE A 76 -11.20 14.60 -5.15
C ILE A 76 -9.84 14.01 -5.54
N ALA A 77 -8.83 14.89 -5.59
CA ALA A 77 -7.45 14.49 -5.89
C ALA A 77 -7.00 13.27 -5.05
N PRO A 78 -6.14 12.40 -5.61
CA PRO A 78 -5.70 11.18 -4.96
C PRO A 78 -4.89 11.49 -3.69
N VAL A 79 -4.69 10.48 -2.85
CA VAL A 79 -3.78 10.51 -1.70
C VAL A 79 -2.57 9.63 -2.00
N ALA A 80 -1.39 10.24 -2.01
CA ALA A 80 -0.13 9.53 -2.14
C ALA A 80 0.28 8.86 -0.81
N ASP A 81 0.80 7.64 -0.91
CA ASP A 81 1.51 6.94 0.17
C ASP A 81 2.76 6.30 -0.46
N ALA A 82 3.94 6.80 -0.10
CA ALA A 82 5.23 6.35 -0.59
C ALA A 82 5.80 5.15 0.20
N GLY A 83 5.07 4.68 1.22
CA GLY A 83 5.48 3.63 2.13
C GLY A 83 6.41 4.12 3.25
N ALA A 84 6.78 3.19 4.14
CA ALA A 84 7.63 3.51 5.28
C ALA A 84 9.10 3.76 4.89
N ASP A 85 9.74 4.70 5.60
CA ASP A 85 11.20 4.91 5.58
C ASP A 85 11.97 3.58 5.68
N GLN A 86 13.03 3.44 4.87
CA GLN A 86 13.83 2.21 4.80
C GLN A 86 15.28 2.46 5.23
N THR A 87 15.88 1.48 5.92
CA THR A 87 17.33 1.40 6.15
C THR A 87 17.88 0.17 5.45
N LYS A 88 18.99 0.33 4.73
CA LYS A 88 19.64 -0.69 3.89
C LYS A 88 21.15 -0.52 3.95
N VAL A 89 21.88 -1.57 3.61
CA VAL A 89 23.32 -1.49 3.34
C VAL A 89 23.52 -1.10 1.86
N ALA A 90 24.61 -0.42 1.54
CA ALA A 90 25.03 -0.13 0.17
C ALA A 90 25.02 -1.41 -0.71
N GLY A 91 24.66 -1.27 -1.99
CA GLY A 91 24.52 -2.39 -2.93
C GLY A 91 23.25 -3.24 -2.75
N ALA A 92 22.48 -3.06 -1.66
CA ALA A 92 21.21 -3.77 -1.48
C ALA A 92 20.08 -3.20 -2.36
N THR A 93 19.24 -4.07 -2.91
CA THR A 93 18.02 -3.65 -3.63
C THR A 93 17.01 -3.01 -2.68
N VAL A 94 16.61 -1.79 -3.03
CA VAL A 94 15.46 -1.07 -2.48
C VAL A 94 14.27 -1.33 -3.40
N VAL A 95 13.13 -1.66 -2.81
CA VAL A 95 11.84 -1.70 -3.50
C VAL A 95 11.01 -0.57 -2.92
N PHE A 96 10.56 0.34 -3.77
CA PHE A 96 9.60 1.38 -3.38
C PHE A 96 8.20 0.77 -3.35
N ASP A 97 7.30 1.30 -2.54
CA ASP A 97 5.95 0.75 -2.43
C ASP A 97 4.93 1.89 -2.38
N GLY A 98 4.30 2.13 -3.52
CA GLY A 98 3.22 3.10 -3.67
C GLY A 98 1.84 2.49 -3.44
N SER A 99 1.75 1.21 -3.10
CA SER A 99 0.47 0.47 -3.12
C SER A 99 -0.53 0.88 -2.02
N GLY A 100 -0.10 1.69 -1.05
CA GLY A 100 -0.98 2.36 -0.08
C GLY A 100 -1.72 3.59 -0.66
N SER A 101 -1.28 4.11 -1.81
CA SER A 101 -1.89 5.28 -2.44
C SER A 101 -3.34 4.97 -2.85
N SER A 102 -4.23 5.94 -2.68
CA SER A 102 -5.67 5.73 -2.86
C SER A 102 -6.37 6.93 -3.49
N ASP A 103 -7.57 6.71 -3.98
CA ASP A 103 -8.45 7.68 -4.63
C ASP A 103 -9.88 7.29 -4.22
N SER A 104 -10.70 8.26 -3.82
CA SER A 104 -12.00 8.01 -3.18
C SER A 104 -13.18 7.90 -4.15
N ASP A 105 -13.02 8.43 -5.35
CA ASP A 105 -14.08 8.65 -6.34
C ASP A 105 -13.60 8.39 -7.78
N GLY A 106 -12.29 8.46 -8.04
CA GLY A 106 -11.65 8.13 -9.31
C GLY A 106 -10.85 6.83 -9.28
N THR A 107 -9.71 6.81 -10.00
CA THR A 107 -8.73 5.73 -10.00
C THR A 107 -7.34 6.26 -10.37
N ILE A 108 -6.32 5.93 -9.57
CA ILE A 108 -4.92 6.26 -9.87
C ILE A 108 -4.45 5.58 -11.18
N VAL A 109 -4.07 6.38 -12.19
CA VAL A 109 -3.58 5.92 -13.50
C VAL A 109 -2.06 5.99 -13.64
N SER A 110 -1.37 6.75 -12.78
CA SER A 110 0.09 6.94 -12.85
C SER A 110 0.75 6.94 -11.47
N TYR A 111 1.97 6.41 -11.44
CA TYR A 111 2.88 6.43 -10.30
C TYR A 111 4.27 6.82 -10.84
N ALA A 112 4.82 7.93 -10.37
CA ALA A 112 6.13 8.44 -10.77
C ALA A 112 7.00 8.70 -9.53
N TRP A 113 8.20 8.10 -9.50
CA TRP A 113 9.16 8.23 -8.41
C TRP A 113 10.33 9.08 -8.85
N ASN A 114 10.64 10.16 -8.12
CA ASN A 114 11.70 11.10 -8.47
C ASN A 114 12.68 11.29 -7.31
N PHE A 115 13.98 11.27 -7.61
CA PHE A 115 15.06 11.42 -6.62
C PHE A 115 16.40 11.77 -7.29
N THR A 116 17.29 12.44 -6.57
CA THR A 116 18.67 12.68 -7.03
C THR A 116 19.58 11.52 -6.61
N TYR A 117 20.37 10.99 -7.53
CA TYR A 117 21.42 10.00 -7.26
C TYR A 117 22.67 10.29 -8.11
N ASP A 118 23.86 10.25 -7.50
CA ASP A 118 25.15 10.64 -8.09
C ASP A 118 25.17 12.02 -8.78
N GLY A 119 24.33 12.95 -8.28
CA GLY A 119 24.18 14.30 -8.83
C GLY A 119 23.29 14.39 -10.07
N GLU A 120 22.63 13.31 -10.47
CA GLU A 120 21.64 13.26 -11.55
C GLU A 120 20.24 12.99 -11.01
N GLU A 121 19.22 13.65 -11.58
CA GLU A 121 17.83 13.29 -11.34
C GLU A 121 17.50 11.93 -11.96
N LYS A 122 16.79 11.10 -11.21
CA LYS A 122 16.29 9.78 -11.61
C LYS A 122 14.77 9.78 -11.51
N THR A 123 14.13 9.30 -12.57
CA THR A 123 12.68 9.08 -12.61
C THR A 123 12.41 7.60 -12.88
N MET A 124 11.51 6.99 -12.11
CA MET A 124 10.99 5.63 -12.34
C MET A 124 9.46 5.66 -12.34
N SER A 125 8.83 4.62 -12.86
CA SER A 125 7.37 4.52 -12.92
C SER A 125 6.84 3.18 -12.44
N GLY A 126 5.57 3.16 -12.05
CA GLY A 126 4.85 1.99 -11.55
C GLY A 126 4.70 1.98 -10.03
N VAL A 127 3.87 1.05 -9.54
CA VAL A 127 3.49 0.96 -8.12
C VAL A 127 4.68 0.60 -7.22
N ALA A 128 5.52 -0.33 -7.66
CA ALA A 128 6.65 -0.83 -6.87
C ALA A 128 7.94 -1.06 -7.71
N PRO A 129 8.56 0.00 -8.26
CA PRO A 129 9.86 -0.11 -8.91
C PRO A 129 10.97 -0.38 -7.88
N SER A 130 12.12 -0.85 -8.37
CA SER A 130 13.28 -1.15 -7.53
C SER A 130 14.53 -0.42 -8.00
N PHE A 131 15.37 0.04 -7.07
CA PHE A 131 16.65 0.70 -7.34
C PHE A 131 17.74 0.16 -6.40
N VAL A 132 19.01 0.32 -6.77
CA VAL A 132 20.17 -0.05 -5.93
C VAL A 132 20.99 1.21 -5.67
N PHE A 133 21.23 1.50 -4.41
CA PHE A 133 22.09 2.61 -3.99
C PHE A 133 23.46 2.05 -3.61
N GLU A 134 24.48 2.37 -4.40
CA GLU A 134 25.85 1.86 -4.22
C GLU A 134 26.67 2.68 -3.21
N THR A 135 26.20 3.88 -2.85
CA THR A 135 26.88 4.81 -1.95
C THR A 135 26.09 4.98 -0.66
N ALA A 136 26.78 5.00 0.49
CA ALA A 136 26.17 5.31 1.78
C ALA A 136 25.69 6.77 1.84
N GLY A 137 24.51 7.00 2.41
CA GLY A 137 23.88 8.32 2.43
C GLY A 137 22.44 8.31 2.93
N THR A 138 21.75 9.42 2.72
CA THR A 138 20.30 9.53 2.94
C THR A 138 19.68 10.12 1.69
N TYR A 139 18.80 9.36 1.06
CA TYR A 139 18.10 9.72 -0.16
C TYR A 139 16.64 9.97 0.16
N ILE A 140 16.08 11.07 -0.36
CA ILE A 140 14.65 11.35 -0.31
C ILE A 140 14.10 10.99 -1.69
N VAL A 141 13.08 10.13 -1.72
CA VAL A 141 12.42 9.71 -2.96
C VAL A 141 10.97 10.16 -2.88
N THR A 142 10.57 11.00 -3.83
CA THR A 142 9.22 11.55 -3.92
C THR A 142 8.38 10.69 -4.87
N LEU A 143 7.29 10.12 -4.36
CA LEU A 143 6.20 9.61 -5.17
C LEU A 143 5.31 10.77 -5.62
N THR A 144 4.89 10.73 -6.87
CA THR A 144 3.76 11.49 -7.40
C THR A 144 2.77 10.51 -8.00
N VAL A 145 1.51 10.56 -7.54
CA VAL A 145 0.41 9.81 -8.15
C VAL A 145 -0.47 10.74 -8.97
N THR A 146 -1.18 10.19 -9.96
CA THR A 146 -2.14 10.92 -10.81
C THR A 146 -3.39 10.09 -10.99
N ASP A 147 -4.56 10.69 -10.82
CA ASP A 147 -5.86 10.04 -11.04
C ASP A 147 -6.30 10.04 -12.52
N SER A 148 -7.51 9.54 -12.77
CA SER A 148 -8.13 9.45 -14.10
C SER A 148 -8.46 10.80 -14.74
N ASP A 149 -8.57 11.85 -13.93
CA ASP A 149 -9.10 13.16 -14.29
C ASP A 149 -7.96 14.20 -14.42
N GLY A 150 -6.78 13.86 -13.91
CA GLY A 150 -5.51 14.55 -14.09
C GLY A 150 -4.97 15.22 -12.83
N ASP A 151 -5.66 15.12 -11.69
CA ASP A 151 -5.19 15.67 -10.43
C ASP A 151 -4.12 14.77 -9.80
N THR A 152 -3.29 15.35 -8.92
CA THR A 152 -2.07 14.73 -8.41
C THR A 152 -1.85 15.02 -6.94
N ASP A 153 -1.24 14.06 -6.24
CA ASP A 153 -0.68 14.26 -4.91
C ASP A 153 0.72 13.64 -4.80
N THR A 154 1.46 14.02 -3.76
CA THR A 154 2.86 13.62 -3.55
C THR A 154 3.17 13.25 -2.10
N ASP A 155 3.90 12.15 -1.93
CA ASP A 155 4.47 11.75 -0.64
C ASP A 155 5.97 11.39 -0.80
N THR A 156 6.71 11.34 0.32
CA THR A 156 8.15 11.10 0.31
C THR A 156 8.57 9.96 1.24
N VAL A 157 9.34 9.02 0.71
CA VAL A 157 10.03 7.99 1.50
C VAL A 157 11.51 8.30 1.65
N LYS A 158 12.07 8.16 2.85
CA LYS A 158 13.50 8.29 3.10
C LYS A 158 14.18 6.93 3.04
N ILE A 159 15.24 6.85 2.26
CA ILE A 159 16.12 5.69 2.19
C ILE A 159 17.44 6.04 2.86
N ILE A 160 17.72 5.42 3.99
CA ILE A 160 19.00 5.48 4.68
C ILE A 160 19.86 4.32 4.18
N VAL A 161 21.03 4.64 3.62
CA VAL A 161 21.98 3.66 3.09
C VAL A 161 23.23 3.71 3.96
N GLU A 162 23.48 2.63 4.68
CA GLU A 162 24.65 2.44 5.51
C GLU A 162 25.80 1.88 4.65
N ALA A 163 27.05 2.15 5.03
CA ALA A 163 28.19 1.56 4.34
C ALA A 163 28.19 0.03 4.56
N GLU A 164 28.76 -0.73 3.61
CA GLU A 164 29.13 -2.11 3.94
C GLU A 164 30.15 -2.08 5.08
N ASP A 165 29.93 -2.92 6.10
CA ASP A 165 30.95 -3.22 7.11
C ASP A 165 32.10 -3.95 6.40
N ASP A 166 33.10 -3.17 5.97
CA ASP A 166 34.37 -3.70 5.48
C ASP A 166 35.08 -4.37 6.66
N VAL A 167 34.80 -5.67 6.84
CA VAL A 167 35.51 -6.55 7.79
C VAL A 167 36.92 -6.73 7.26
N THR A 168 37.74 -5.71 7.45
CA THR A 168 39.15 -5.75 7.09
C THR A 168 39.82 -6.85 7.91
N ASP A 169 40.57 -7.74 7.25
CA ASP A 169 41.38 -8.83 7.85
C ASP A 169 42.39 -8.36 8.93
N ASP A 170 42.50 -7.05 9.21
CA ASP A 170 43.32 -6.52 10.30
C ASP A 170 42.78 -6.88 11.69
N ASP A 171 41.49 -7.19 11.85
CA ASP A 171 40.97 -7.76 13.10
C ASP A 171 41.48 -9.20 13.37
N GLU A 172 41.86 -9.98 12.34
CA GLU A 172 42.63 -11.22 12.55
C GLU A 172 44.12 -10.95 12.82
N LYS A 173 44.71 -9.84 12.33
CA LYS A 173 46.15 -9.58 12.50
C LYS A 173 46.56 -9.17 13.91
N THR A 174 45.67 -8.54 14.69
CA THR A 174 46.02 -8.10 16.05
C THR A 174 46.32 -9.26 17.02
N PHE A 175 45.76 -10.46 16.78
CA PHE A 175 45.97 -11.63 17.64
C PHE A 175 47.42 -12.18 17.60
N ILE A 176 48.14 -12.01 16.49
CA ILE A 176 49.51 -12.52 16.34
C ILE A 176 50.56 -11.54 16.91
N GLU A 177 50.31 -10.24 16.86
CA GLU A 177 51.24 -9.25 17.42
C GLU A 177 51.14 -9.10 18.94
N GLN A 178 49.94 -9.25 19.54
CA GLN A 178 49.77 -9.07 20.98
C GLN A 178 50.32 -10.26 21.81
N TYR A 179 50.32 -11.48 21.26
CA TYR A 179 50.88 -12.67 21.91
C TYR A 179 52.20 -13.08 21.27
N GLY A 180 53.20 -12.19 21.33
CA GLY A 180 54.54 -12.35 20.77
C GLY A 180 55.35 -13.55 21.30
N LEU A 181 54.94 -14.76 20.93
CA LEU A 181 55.77 -15.95 20.90
C LEU A 181 56.50 -15.94 19.55
N PRO A 182 57.80 -15.60 19.49
CA PRO A 182 58.54 -15.73 18.25
C PRO A 182 58.47 -17.20 17.80
N ILE A 183 58.37 -17.44 16.49
CA ILE A 183 58.07 -18.77 15.91
C ILE A 183 59.00 -19.88 16.43
N GLY A 184 60.24 -19.54 16.85
CA GLY A 184 61.16 -20.46 17.53
C GLY A 184 60.68 -21.02 18.89
N VAL A 185 59.85 -20.30 19.65
CA VAL A 185 59.29 -20.77 20.95
C VAL A 185 58.12 -21.73 20.72
N LEU A 186 57.27 -21.50 19.73
CA LEU A 186 56.24 -22.45 19.32
C LEU A 186 56.87 -23.75 18.78
N ALA A 187 57.93 -23.66 17.98
CA ALA A 187 58.70 -24.83 17.57
C ALA A 187 59.31 -25.59 18.77
N ALA A 188 59.89 -24.87 19.75
CA ALA A 188 60.44 -25.49 20.96
C ALA A 188 59.36 -26.18 21.81
N LEU A 189 58.20 -25.55 22.02
CA LEU A 189 57.10 -26.13 22.78
C LEU A 189 56.45 -27.33 22.06
N ALA A 190 56.27 -27.27 20.75
CA ALA A 190 55.80 -28.40 19.96
C ALA A 190 56.77 -29.59 20.01
N ILE A 191 58.08 -29.34 19.92
CA ILE A 191 59.12 -30.36 20.05
C ILE A 191 59.15 -30.95 21.48
N VAL A 192 59.05 -30.13 22.53
CA VAL A 192 59.01 -30.61 23.92
C VAL A 192 57.73 -31.41 24.20
N ALA A 193 56.57 -30.98 23.70
CA ALA A 193 55.31 -31.72 23.81
C ALA A 193 55.37 -33.06 23.04
N LEU A 194 55.88 -33.08 21.81
CA LEU A 194 56.05 -34.31 21.03
C LEU A 194 57.08 -35.26 21.66
N LEU A 195 58.18 -34.74 22.22
CA LEU A 195 59.16 -35.53 22.97
C LEU A 195 58.56 -36.10 24.26
N ALA A 196 57.78 -35.31 25.01
CA ALA A 196 57.09 -35.78 26.20
C ALA A 196 56.08 -36.89 25.87
N ILE A 197 55.29 -36.72 24.80
CA ILE A 197 54.34 -37.74 24.31
C ILE A 197 55.08 -38.99 23.81
N MET A 198 56.21 -38.86 23.11
CA MET A 198 57.04 -39.99 22.70
C MET A 198 57.68 -40.74 23.88
N LEU A 199 58.13 -40.02 24.92
CA LEU A 199 58.68 -40.62 26.14
C LEU A 199 57.60 -41.34 26.97
N MET A 200 56.39 -40.78 27.06
CA MET A 200 55.27 -41.40 27.77
C MET A 200 54.76 -42.69 27.10
N LYS A 201 54.98 -42.89 25.80
CA LYS A 201 54.45 -44.06 25.07
C LYS A 201 55.27 -45.36 25.22
N LYS A 202 56.32 -45.39 26.06
CA LYS A 202 57.21 -46.56 26.24
C LYS A 202 57.28 -47.16 27.67
N GLY A 203 56.47 -46.66 28.60
CA GLY A 203 56.29 -47.21 29.97
C GLY A 203 54.86 -47.70 30.20
N LYS A 204 54.48 -48.85 29.62
CA LYS A 204 54.44 -50.15 30.32
C LYS A 204 53.38 -50.20 31.43
N GLY A 205 52.25 -50.83 31.13
CA GLY A 205 51.23 -51.15 32.13
C GLY A 205 51.77 -52.09 33.23
N GLY A 206 51.38 -51.82 34.47
CA GLY A 206 51.72 -52.60 35.66
C GLY A 206 50.56 -52.61 36.65
N LYS A 207 50.02 -53.80 36.92
CA LYS A 207 48.97 -54.05 37.92
C LYS A 207 49.45 -53.72 39.34
N SER A 208 48.55 -53.18 40.18
CA SER A 208 47.86 -53.89 41.29
C SER A 208 47.17 -52.88 42.22
N SER A 209 45.91 -53.06 42.60
CA SER A 209 45.47 -53.68 43.88
C SER A 209 45.91 -52.89 45.13
N GLY A 210 45.02 -52.46 46.03
CA GLY A 210 43.55 -52.62 46.10
C GLY A 210 43.06 -52.29 47.52
N VAL A 211 41.84 -52.72 47.90
CA VAL A 211 41.33 -52.84 49.31
C VAL A 211 41.08 -51.48 50.00
N ASN A 212 40.01 -51.19 50.76
CA ASN A 212 38.70 -51.79 51.14
C ASN A 212 37.85 -50.59 51.71
N ASP A 213 36.54 -50.59 51.99
CA ASP A 213 35.39 -51.51 51.79
C ASP A 213 34.14 -50.92 52.48
N SER A 214 32.98 -50.92 51.79
CA SER A 214 31.66 -50.96 52.43
C SER A 214 30.56 -51.20 51.39
N ASP A 215 30.10 -52.45 51.29
CA ASP A 215 28.76 -52.82 50.81
C ASP A 215 27.67 -52.07 51.64
N VAL A 216 26.37 -51.96 51.30
CA VAL A 216 25.40 -53.02 50.96
C VAL A 216 24.13 -52.36 50.36
N ASP A 217 23.49 -53.05 49.40
CA ASP A 217 22.11 -52.96 48.87
C ASP A 217 21.40 -51.59 48.65
N GLY A 218 20.63 -51.37 47.57
CA GLY A 218 20.16 -52.30 46.54
C GLY A 218 18.65 -52.58 46.62
N ILE A 219 17.80 -51.62 46.23
CA ILE A 219 16.39 -51.89 45.89
C ILE A 219 16.01 -51.09 44.64
N ALA A 220 15.17 -51.70 43.80
CA ALA A 220 14.85 -51.24 42.46
C ALA A 220 13.48 -50.56 42.35
N LEU A 221 13.35 -49.72 41.31
CA LEU A 221 12.16 -49.47 40.48
C LEU A 221 10.76 -49.42 41.14
N GLU A 222 10.15 -48.23 41.08
CA GLU A 222 8.72 -48.08 40.71
C GLU A 222 8.45 -46.63 40.25
N GLU A 223 8.00 -46.46 39.00
CA GLU A 223 7.26 -45.25 38.56
C GLU A 223 5.76 -45.52 38.76
N PRO A 224 4.96 -44.47 39.02
CA PRO A 224 3.99 -44.11 37.98
C PRO A 224 3.64 -42.61 37.86
N ALA A 225 3.65 -42.14 36.59
CA ALA A 225 2.66 -41.31 35.87
C ALA A 225 2.11 -39.95 36.42
N PRO A 226 1.78 -38.99 35.52
CA PRO A 226 1.36 -37.60 35.83
C PRO A 226 -0.17 -37.39 35.90
N PRO A 227 -0.66 -36.16 36.21
CA PRO A 227 -1.15 -35.21 35.17
C PRO A 227 -0.57 -33.77 35.37
N GLU A 228 -0.57 -32.86 34.37
CA GLU A 228 -1.67 -31.91 33.98
C GLU A 228 -2.37 -31.24 35.21
N ASP A 229 -2.61 -29.92 35.28
CA ASP A 229 -3.19 -29.08 34.21
C ASP A 229 -2.99 -27.54 34.40
N GLN A 230 -3.31 -26.81 33.32
CA GLN A 230 -3.38 -25.38 32.96
C GLN A 230 -3.55 -24.21 33.96
N ASN A 231 -2.93 -23.07 33.57
CA ASN A 231 -3.44 -21.68 33.54
C ASN A 231 -2.28 -20.76 33.04
N LEU A 232 -2.43 -19.71 32.23
CA LEU A 232 -3.57 -18.99 31.63
C LEU A 232 -3.19 -18.50 30.22
#